data_AF-A0A956C264-F1
#
_entry.id   AF-A0A956C264-F1
#
_cell.length_a   1.000
_cell.length_b   1.000
_cell.length_c   1.000
_cell.angle_alpha   90.00
_cell.angle_beta   90.00
_cell.angle_gamma   90.00
#
_symmetry.space_group_name_H-M   'P 1'
#
loop_
_entity.id
_entity.type
_entity.pdbx_description
1 polymer ?
#
loop_
_entity_poly.entity_id
_entity_poly.type
_entity_poly.pdbx_seq_one_letter_code
_entity_poly.pdbx_strand_id
1 'polypeptide(L)'
;MLLPRLFSFELAWAEAAYVAIYPDPPRNPLSRGIRAMKPARFYDELIAGVPTEQALGLRVSLWIVALAPLFVLRRLCTIAALSEAERVTVLERLLASSVYAVRQLTLGFKAMGALRYAQDHALRAEMTTPRLAPAPEDSGPVLKEPEGAVHLRVLDRAKLMASSSGQTRAANEVGPDHAAAEGASDV
;
A
#
# COMPACT_ATOMS: atom_id res chain seq x y z
N MET A 1 23.46 -39.92 -7.14
CA MET A 1 23.07 -39.27 -5.87
C MET A 1 21.62 -38.82 -6.03
N LEU A 2 20.71 -39.31 -5.21
CA LEU A 2 19.25 -39.09 -5.35
C LEU A 2 18.79 -38.01 -4.36
N LEU A 3 18.51 -36.81 -4.89
CA LEU A 3 17.35 -35.93 -4.62
C LEU A 3 17.68 -34.53 -5.17
N PRO A 4 16.71 -33.82 -5.80
CA PRO A 4 15.92 -32.92 -4.96
C PRO A 4 14.53 -32.60 -5.55
N ARG A 5 13.54 -33.41 -5.18
CA ARG A 5 12.14 -32.98 -5.28
C ARG A 5 11.68 -32.53 -3.91
N LEU A 6 10.85 -31.51 -3.89
CA LEU A 6 10.19 -31.02 -2.70
C LEU A 6 9.18 -32.06 -2.21
N PHE A 7 9.09 -32.20 -0.89
CA PHE A 7 8.02 -32.96 -0.26
C PHE A 7 6.69 -32.23 -0.40
N SER A 8 5.58 -32.94 -0.22
CA SER A 8 4.22 -32.39 -0.33
C SER A 8 3.97 -31.20 0.60
N PHE A 9 4.52 -31.23 1.81
CA PHE A 9 4.40 -30.12 2.75
C PHE A 9 5.24 -28.90 2.33
N GLU A 10 6.41 -29.11 1.72
CA GLU A 10 7.25 -28.02 1.22
C GLU A 10 6.61 -27.34 0.01
N LEU A 11 5.94 -28.12 -0.85
CA LEU A 11 5.11 -27.57 -1.92
C LEU A 11 4.01 -26.66 -1.36
N ALA A 12 3.34 -27.07 -0.28
CA ALA A 12 2.32 -26.25 0.37
C ALA A 12 2.92 -24.97 0.99
N TRP A 13 4.12 -25.05 1.56
CA TRP A 13 4.84 -23.88 2.08
C TRP A 13 5.22 -22.90 0.97
N ALA A 14 5.77 -23.40 -0.14
CA ALA A 14 6.17 -22.60 -1.28
C ALA A 14 4.94 -21.91 -1.89
N GLU A 15 3.84 -22.63 -2.06
CA GLU A 15 2.57 -22.08 -2.55
C GLU A 15 2.06 -20.95 -1.65
N ALA A 16 2.00 -21.19 -0.34
CA ALA A 16 1.52 -20.20 0.62
C ALA A 16 2.41 -18.95 0.67
N ALA A 17 3.73 -19.12 0.58
CA ALA A 17 4.69 -18.02 0.54
C ALA A 17 4.55 -17.21 -0.75
N TYR A 18 4.53 -17.86 -1.92
CA TYR A 18 4.47 -17.15 -3.19
C TYR A 18 3.17 -16.39 -3.38
N VAL A 19 2.02 -16.96 -2.98
CA VAL A 19 0.73 -16.26 -2.99
C VAL A 19 0.77 -15.00 -2.11
N ALA A 20 1.47 -15.05 -0.98
CA ALA A 20 1.59 -13.87 -0.11
C ALA A 20 2.56 -12.81 -0.67
N ILE A 21 3.62 -13.22 -1.38
CA ILE A 21 4.55 -12.28 -2.04
C ILE A 21 3.90 -11.64 -3.28
N TYR A 22 3.12 -12.41 -4.03
CA TYR A 22 2.49 -12.03 -5.28
C TYR A 22 0.98 -12.32 -5.21
N PRO A 23 0.20 -11.43 -4.60
CA PRO A 23 -1.22 -11.67 -4.39
C PRO A 23 -1.98 -11.81 -5.72
N ASP A 24 -3.15 -12.45 -5.66
CA ASP A 24 -4.08 -12.51 -6.78
C ASP A 24 -4.79 -11.14 -6.98
N PRO A 25 -5.34 -10.85 -8.18
CA PRO A 25 -6.13 -9.63 -8.41
C PRO A 25 -7.34 -9.58 -7.46
N PRO A 26 -7.81 -8.38 -7.04
CA PRO A 26 -7.42 -7.04 -7.51
C PRO A 26 -6.21 -6.42 -6.78
N ARG A 27 -5.62 -7.13 -5.81
CA ARG A 27 -4.47 -6.62 -5.04
C ARG A 27 -3.19 -6.52 -5.88
N ASN A 28 -3.15 -7.24 -7.00
CA ASN A 28 -2.09 -7.18 -7.98
C ASN A 28 -2.59 -6.44 -9.23
N PRO A 29 -1.83 -5.47 -9.75
CA PRO A 29 -2.17 -4.78 -10.98
C PRO A 29 -2.20 -5.68 -12.22
N LEU A 30 -1.64 -6.89 -12.17
CA LEU A 30 -1.60 -7.81 -13.30
C LEU A 30 -2.92 -8.58 -13.45
N SER A 31 -3.30 -8.92 -14.67
CA SER A 31 -4.52 -9.68 -14.98
C SER A 31 -4.53 -11.10 -14.41
N ARG A 32 -3.37 -11.70 -14.11
CA ARG A 32 -3.23 -13.02 -13.49
C ARG A 32 -2.35 -12.99 -12.25
N GLY A 33 -2.85 -13.58 -11.18
CA GLY A 33 -2.07 -13.80 -9.97
C GLY A 33 -1.16 -15.03 -10.08
N ILE A 34 -0.16 -15.09 -9.19
CA ILE A 34 0.89 -16.11 -9.24
C ILE A 34 0.32 -17.51 -9.12
N ARG A 35 -0.80 -17.69 -8.42
CA ARG A 35 -1.41 -18.99 -8.16
C ARG A 35 -1.74 -19.74 -9.46
N ALA A 36 -2.22 -19.02 -10.47
CA ALA A 36 -2.51 -19.60 -11.78
C ALA A 36 -1.25 -20.16 -12.47
N MET A 37 -0.07 -19.67 -12.10
CA MET A 37 1.23 -20.08 -12.64
C MET A 37 1.86 -21.28 -11.91
N LYS A 38 1.19 -21.84 -10.89
CA LYS A 38 1.64 -22.98 -10.08
C LYS A 38 3.06 -22.76 -9.50
N PRO A 39 3.26 -21.74 -8.65
CA PRO A 39 4.60 -21.31 -8.25
C PRO A 39 5.36 -22.38 -7.45
N ALA A 40 4.67 -23.19 -6.65
CA ALA A 40 5.30 -24.30 -5.95
C ALA A 40 5.91 -25.35 -6.90
N ARG A 41 5.26 -25.62 -8.04
CA ARG A 41 5.78 -26.56 -9.05
C ARG A 41 6.99 -26.00 -9.77
N PHE A 42 6.95 -24.73 -10.13
CA PHE A 42 8.13 -24.05 -10.69
C PHE A 42 9.32 -24.12 -9.74
N TYR A 43 9.11 -23.87 -8.45
CA TYR A 43 10.17 -23.91 -7.46
C TYR A 43 10.74 -25.33 -7.25
N ASP A 44 9.88 -26.35 -7.29
CA ASP A 44 10.29 -27.77 -7.29
C ASP A 44 11.13 -28.13 -8.53
N GLU A 45 10.71 -27.68 -9.72
CA GLU A 45 11.45 -27.90 -10.97
C GLU A 45 12.80 -27.20 -10.98
N LEU A 46 12.85 -25.96 -10.46
CA LEU A 46 14.08 -25.20 -10.30
C LEU A 46 15.07 -25.93 -9.38
N ILE A 47 14.60 -26.41 -8.22
CA ILE A 47 15.41 -27.17 -7.30
C ILE A 47 15.93 -28.45 -7.97
N ALA A 48 15.05 -29.17 -8.68
CA ALA A 48 15.42 -30.39 -9.40
C ALA A 48 16.44 -30.19 -10.53
N GLY A 49 16.55 -28.96 -11.05
CA GLY A 49 17.42 -28.61 -12.17
C GLY A 49 18.83 -28.12 -11.80
N VAL A 50 19.14 -27.95 -10.51
CA VAL A 50 20.44 -27.41 -10.05
C VAL A 50 21.28 -28.44 -9.29
N PRO A 51 22.62 -28.27 -9.20
CA PRO A 51 23.47 -29.11 -8.36
C PRO A 51 23.00 -29.16 -6.90
N THR A 52 23.27 -30.28 -6.22
CA THR A 52 22.76 -30.59 -4.87
C THR A 52 23.09 -29.49 -3.85
N GLU A 53 24.27 -28.89 -3.94
CA GLU A 53 24.74 -27.81 -3.07
C GLU A 53 23.86 -26.55 -3.22
N GLN A 54 23.46 -26.23 -4.46
CA GLN A 54 22.58 -25.10 -4.76
C GLN A 54 21.13 -25.43 -4.36
N ALA A 55 20.69 -26.66 -4.64
CA ALA A 55 19.38 -27.16 -4.23
C ALA A 55 19.18 -27.06 -2.71
N LEU A 56 20.22 -27.35 -1.93
CA LEU A 56 20.20 -27.19 -0.48
C LEU A 56 20.00 -25.72 -0.06
N GLY A 57 20.73 -24.79 -0.69
CA GLY A 57 20.58 -23.35 -0.43
C GLY A 57 19.15 -22.86 -0.72
N LEU A 58 18.56 -23.30 -1.83
CA LEU A 58 17.16 -23.02 -2.16
C LEU A 58 16.22 -23.60 -1.09
N ARG A 59 16.37 -24.87 -0.74
CA ARG A 59 15.52 -25.53 0.26
C ARG A 59 15.60 -24.85 1.63
N VAL A 60 16.79 -24.42 2.05
CA VAL A 60 17.00 -23.64 3.28
C VAL A 60 16.27 -22.30 3.21
N SER A 61 16.27 -21.61 2.06
CA SER A 61 15.52 -20.35 1.89
C SER A 61 14.01 -20.57 2.11
N LEU A 62 13.45 -21.67 1.58
CA LEU A 62 12.05 -22.04 1.80
C LEU A 62 11.77 -22.37 3.27
N TRP A 63 12.66 -23.11 3.93
CA TRP A 63 12.49 -23.46 5.35
C TRP A 63 12.53 -22.23 6.26
N ILE A 64 13.42 -21.28 5.99
CA ILE A 64 13.46 -20.01 6.73
C ILE A 64 12.12 -19.29 6.60
N VAL A 65 11.56 -19.20 5.40
CA VAL A 65 10.25 -18.56 5.17
C VAL A 65 9.12 -19.36 5.84
N ALA A 66 9.14 -20.70 5.72
CA ALA A 66 8.10 -21.57 6.24
C ALA A 66 8.02 -21.59 7.77
N LEU A 67 9.18 -21.51 8.43
CA LEU A 67 9.33 -21.56 9.88
C LEU A 67 9.43 -20.16 10.53
N ALA A 68 9.49 -19.10 9.73
CA ALA A 68 9.49 -17.73 10.22
C ALA A 68 8.36 -17.39 11.22
N PRO A 69 7.11 -17.90 11.08
CA PRO A 69 6.06 -17.59 12.04
C PRO A 69 6.40 -17.97 13.49
N LEU A 70 7.27 -18.96 13.70
CA LEU A 70 7.72 -19.37 15.03
C LEU A 70 8.55 -18.28 15.71
N PHE A 71 9.38 -17.58 14.94
CA PHE A 71 10.25 -16.53 15.47
C PHE A 71 9.57 -15.16 15.46
N VAL A 72 8.76 -14.91 14.43
CA VAL A 72 8.16 -13.61 14.14
C VAL A 72 6.84 -13.39 14.89
N LEU A 73 5.97 -14.40 14.92
CA LEU A 73 4.66 -14.35 15.58
C LEU A 73 4.62 -15.15 16.88
N ARG A 74 5.71 -15.87 17.21
CA ARG A 74 5.80 -16.76 18.39
C ARG A 74 4.70 -17.83 18.43
N ARG A 75 4.23 -18.25 17.25
CA ARG A 75 3.22 -19.31 17.09
C ARG A 75 3.86 -20.57 16.53
N LEU A 76 3.54 -21.73 17.11
CA LEU A 76 4.01 -23.04 16.65
C LEU A 76 3.23 -23.52 15.41
N CYS A 77 3.29 -22.73 14.34
CA CYS A 77 2.60 -23.01 13.08
C CYS A 77 3.49 -22.60 11.89
N THR A 78 3.28 -23.20 10.72
CA THR A 78 4.02 -22.86 9.50
C THR A 78 3.29 -21.80 8.69
N ILE A 79 3.98 -21.19 7.71
CA ILE A 79 3.39 -20.18 6.83
C ILE A 79 2.12 -20.66 6.11
N ALA A 80 2.01 -21.96 5.82
CA ALA A 80 0.83 -22.54 5.16
C ALA A 80 -0.43 -22.54 6.04
N ALA A 81 -0.27 -22.56 7.38
CA ALA A 81 -1.38 -22.53 8.33
C ALA A 81 -1.87 -21.11 8.64
N LEU A 82 -1.12 -20.07 8.25
CA LEU A 82 -1.46 -18.68 8.52
C LEU A 82 -2.53 -18.15 7.56
N SER A 83 -3.25 -17.10 8.00
CA SER A 83 -4.09 -16.29 7.11
C SER A 83 -3.24 -15.46 6.13
N GLU A 84 -3.81 -14.99 5.02
CA GLU A 84 -3.08 -14.21 4.02
C GLU A 84 -2.41 -12.96 4.59
N ALA A 85 -3.14 -12.20 5.44
CA ALA A 85 -2.61 -11.00 6.07
C ALA A 85 -1.40 -11.31 6.98
N GLU A 86 -1.49 -12.38 7.78
CA GLU A 86 -0.39 -12.81 8.65
C GLU A 86 0.84 -13.26 7.84
N ARG A 87 0.63 -13.93 6.68
CA ARG A 87 1.74 -14.33 5.80
C ARG A 87 2.49 -13.11 5.27
N VAL A 88 1.76 -12.07 4.85
CA VAL A 88 2.37 -10.81 4.38
C VAL A 88 3.21 -10.18 5.50
N THR A 89 2.64 -10.03 6.71
CA THR A 89 3.37 -9.48 7.86
C THR A 89 4.63 -10.26 8.19
N VAL A 90 4.59 -11.60 8.13
CA VAL A 90 5.78 -12.44 8.36
C VAL A 90 6.86 -12.16 7.32
N LEU A 91 6.49 -12.11 6.04
CA LEU A 91 7.43 -11.85 4.95
C LEU A 91 8.06 -10.45 5.03
N GLU A 92 7.26 -9.42 5.35
CA GLU A 92 7.77 -8.06 5.57
C GLU A 92 8.79 -8.01 6.70
N ARG A 93 8.53 -8.70 7.81
CA ARG A 93 9.46 -8.77 8.94
C ARG A 93 10.73 -9.56 8.62
N LEU A 94 10.66 -10.61 7.80
CA LEU A 94 11.85 -11.33 7.32
C LEU A 94 12.73 -10.44 6.45
N LEU A 95 12.12 -9.64 5.56
CA LEU A 95 12.84 -8.67 4.73
C LEU A 95 13.46 -7.53 5.55
N ALA A 96 12.79 -7.12 6.64
CA ALA A 96 13.29 -6.12 7.57
C ALA A 96 14.25 -6.69 8.64
N SER A 97 14.59 -7.97 8.59
CA SER A 97 15.44 -8.60 9.60
C SER A 97 16.85 -7.98 9.65
N SER A 98 17.39 -7.83 10.87
CA SER A 98 18.77 -7.41 11.10
C SER A 98 19.79 -8.48 10.69
N VAL A 99 19.37 -9.75 10.62
CA VAL A 99 20.23 -10.86 10.22
C VAL A 99 20.36 -10.85 8.69
N TYR A 100 21.54 -10.46 8.20
CA TYR A 100 21.82 -10.34 6.77
C TYR A 100 21.47 -11.60 5.97
N ALA A 101 21.84 -12.77 6.47
CA ALA A 101 21.56 -14.05 5.80
C ALA A 101 20.06 -14.30 5.60
N VAL A 102 19.23 -14.02 6.61
CA VAL A 102 17.76 -14.17 6.54
C VAL A 102 17.20 -13.23 5.48
N ARG A 103 17.64 -11.97 5.48
CA ARG A 103 17.21 -10.98 4.50
C ARG A 103 17.58 -11.38 3.07
N GLN A 104 18.83 -11.81 2.84
CA GLN A 104 19.29 -12.23 1.50
C GLN A 104 18.57 -13.48 1.00
N LEU A 105 18.35 -14.48 1.86
CA LEU A 105 17.63 -15.69 1.47
C LEU A 105 16.17 -15.41 1.16
N THR A 106 15.52 -14.53 1.93
CA THR A 106 14.14 -14.10 1.66
C THR A 106 14.06 -13.29 0.36
N LEU A 107 15.02 -12.40 0.11
CA LEU A 107 15.10 -11.62 -1.12
C LEU A 107 15.35 -12.51 -2.34
N GLY A 108 16.25 -13.48 -2.23
CA GLY A 108 16.51 -14.48 -3.27
C GLY A 108 15.26 -15.32 -3.57
N PHE A 109 14.57 -15.78 -2.53
CA PHE A 109 13.31 -16.51 -2.68
C PHE A 109 12.25 -15.69 -3.43
N LYS A 110 12.10 -14.41 -3.08
CA LYS A 110 11.23 -13.45 -3.80
C LYS A 110 11.69 -13.28 -5.25
N ALA A 111 12.98 -13.08 -5.50
CA ALA A 111 13.52 -12.91 -6.85
C ALA A 111 13.21 -14.11 -7.77
N MET A 112 13.21 -15.34 -7.26
CA MET A 112 12.82 -16.52 -8.06
C MET A 112 11.35 -16.45 -8.52
N GLY A 113 10.45 -15.95 -7.67
CA GLY A 113 9.06 -15.72 -8.08
C GLY A 113 8.92 -14.64 -9.15
N ALA A 114 9.70 -13.55 -9.03
CA ALA A 114 9.75 -12.51 -10.06
C ALA A 114 10.30 -13.06 -11.40
N LEU A 115 11.30 -13.93 -11.35
CA LEU A 115 11.83 -14.59 -12.54
C LEU A 115 10.76 -15.44 -13.23
N ARG A 116 9.91 -16.13 -12.47
CA ARG A 116 8.79 -16.90 -13.03
C ARG A 116 7.78 -16.01 -13.77
N TYR A 117 7.47 -14.83 -13.20
CA TYR A 117 6.67 -13.81 -13.88
C TYR A 117 7.33 -13.36 -15.17
N ALA A 118 8.63 -13.09 -15.14
CA ALA A 118 9.38 -12.67 -16.31
C ALA A 118 9.33 -13.72 -17.43
N GLN A 119 9.30 -15.03 -17.11
CA GLN A 119 9.23 -16.10 -18.11
C GLN A 119 7.89 -16.21 -18.84
N ASP A 120 6.78 -15.68 -18.30
CA ASP A 120 5.49 -15.71 -18.96
C ASP A 120 5.38 -14.56 -19.98
N HIS A 121 5.31 -14.92 -21.26
CA HIS A 121 5.24 -13.95 -22.36
C HIS A 121 4.00 -13.05 -22.31
N ALA A 122 2.85 -13.56 -21.85
CA ALA A 122 1.61 -12.79 -21.78
C ALA A 122 1.69 -11.75 -20.65
N LEU A 123 2.20 -12.15 -19.48
CA LEU A 123 2.41 -11.23 -18.36
C LEU A 123 3.53 -10.24 -18.65
N ARG A 124 4.59 -10.65 -19.34
CA ARG A 124 5.65 -9.74 -19.79
C ARG A 124 5.09 -8.69 -20.75
N ALA A 125 4.24 -9.09 -21.72
CA ALA A 125 3.58 -8.14 -22.62
C ALA A 125 2.71 -7.14 -21.84
N GLU A 126 1.95 -7.60 -20.84
CA GLU A 126 1.15 -6.72 -19.96
C GLU A 126 2.03 -5.74 -19.17
N MET A 127 3.15 -6.19 -18.61
CA MET A 127 4.10 -5.34 -17.87
C MET A 127 4.78 -4.29 -18.74
N THR A 128 5.01 -4.61 -20.02
CA THR A 128 5.74 -3.72 -20.96
C THR A 128 4.79 -2.78 -21.70
N THR A 129 3.48 -3.05 -21.69
CA THR A 129 2.49 -2.16 -22.29
C THR A 129 2.29 -0.96 -21.37
N PRO A 130 2.54 0.28 -21.84
CA PRO A 130 2.25 1.46 -21.05
C PRO A 130 0.77 1.45 -20.68
N ARG A 131 0.48 1.31 -19.38
CA ARG A 131 -0.88 1.47 -18.90
C ARG A 131 -1.23 2.93 -19.13
N LEU A 132 -2.07 3.23 -20.12
CA LEU A 132 -2.72 4.54 -20.18
C LEU A 132 -3.39 4.69 -18.81
N ALA A 133 -2.94 5.68 -18.03
CA ALA A 133 -3.68 6.09 -16.85
C ALA A 133 -5.15 6.26 -17.30
N PRO A 134 -6.14 5.80 -16.51
CA PRO A 134 -7.52 6.13 -16.82
C PRO A 134 -7.56 7.63 -17.05
N ALA A 135 -8.03 8.03 -18.24
CA ALA A 135 -8.23 9.43 -18.56
C ALA A 135 -8.96 10.02 -17.36
N PRO A 136 -8.47 11.12 -16.75
CA PRO A 136 -9.15 11.73 -15.62
C PRO A 136 -10.60 11.92 -16.04
N GLU A 137 -11.51 11.17 -15.42
CA GLU A 137 -12.92 11.30 -15.69
C GLU A 137 -13.30 12.75 -15.42
N ASP A 138 -13.64 13.45 -16.50
CA ASP A 138 -14.44 14.66 -16.55
C ASP A 138 -14.29 15.61 -15.35
N SER A 139 -13.04 15.97 -15.04
CA SER A 139 -12.81 17.25 -14.38
C SER A 139 -13.01 18.29 -15.47
N GLY A 140 -14.24 18.80 -15.56
CA GLY A 140 -14.61 19.94 -16.41
C GLY A 140 -13.56 21.06 -16.30
N PRO A 141 -13.46 21.95 -17.30
CA PRO A 141 -12.33 22.86 -17.47
C PRO A 141 -12.07 23.63 -16.18
N VAL A 142 -11.06 23.19 -15.42
CA VAL A 142 -10.46 23.96 -14.35
C VAL A 142 -9.78 25.12 -15.07
N LEU A 143 -10.50 26.23 -15.17
CA LEU A 143 -9.92 27.52 -15.47
C LEU A 143 -8.76 27.70 -14.50
N LYS A 144 -7.54 27.50 -15.01
CA LYS A 144 -6.30 27.88 -14.36
C LYS A 144 -6.41 29.40 -14.15
N GLU A 145 -6.92 29.84 -13.00
CA GLU A 145 -6.80 31.24 -12.61
C GLU A 145 -5.29 31.55 -12.58
N PRO A 146 -4.82 32.57 -13.30
CA PRO A 146 -3.42 32.91 -13.32
C PRO A 146 -2.97 33.28 -11.91
N GLU A 147 -1.85 32.69 -11.53
CA GLU A 147 -1.16 32.67 -10.22
C GLU A 147 -0.62 34.06 -9.79
N GLY A 148 -1.34 35.13 -10.12
CA GLY A 148 -1.10 36.52 -9.71
C GLY A 148 -2.37 37.25 -9.22
N ALA A 149 -3.56 36.64 -9.32
CA ALA A 149 -4.81 37.30 -8.93
C ALA A 149 -5.11 37.26 -7.41
N VAL A 150 -4.41 36.41 -6.65
CA VAL A 150 -4.64 36.29 -5.19
C VAL A 150 -4.11 37.53 -4.44
N HIS A 151 -3.04 38.16 -4.93
CA HIS A 151 -2.47 39.31 -4.25
C HIS A 151 -3.26 40.61 -4.44
N LEU A 152 -3.95 40.77 -5.58
CA LEU A 152 -4.85 41.91 -5.81
C LEU A 152 -6.19 41.77 -5.05
N ARG A 153 -6.73 40.54 -4.91
CA ARG A 153 -8.01 40.33 -4.20
C ARG A 153 -7.90 40.59 -2.68
N VAL A 154 -6.72 40.43 -2.06
CA VAL A 154 -6.52 40.76 -0.64
C VAL A 154 -6.40 42.28 -0.42
N LEU A 155 -5.79 43.01 -1.36
CA LEU A 155 -5.64 44.47 -1.24
C LEU A 155 -6.96 45.22 -1.48
N ASP A 156 -7.85 44.73 -2.35
CA ASP A 156 -9.17 45.35 -2.55
C ASP A 156 -10.11 45.11 -1.36
N ARG A 157 -10.02 43.95 -0.69
CA ARG A 157 -10.85 43.66 0.50
C ARG A 157 -10.45 44.52 1.71
N ALA A 158 -9.17 44.86 1.85
CA ALA A 158 -8.69 45.78 2.88
C ALA A 158 -9.17 47.23 2.64
N LYS A 159 -9.20 47.67 1.37
CA LYS A 159 -9.75 49.00 1.01
C LYS A 159 -11.27 49.08 1.17
N LEU A 160 -12.01 48.00 0.87
CA LEU A 160 -13.47 47.95 1.08
C LEU A 160 -13.87 47.94 2.56
N MET A 161 -13.06 47.33 3.44
CA MET A 161 -13.32 47.33 4.89
C MET A 161 -12.93 48.65 5.57
N ALA A 162 -11.91 49.37 5.06
CA ALA A 162 -11.54 50.69 5.58
C ALA A 162 -12.54 51.81 5.16
N SER A 163 -13.29 51.61 4.07
CA SER A 163 -14.25 52.59 3.57
C SER A 163 -15.66 52.46 4.16
N SER A 164 -15.97 51.37 4.88
CA SER A 164 -17.29 51.15 5.50
C SER A 164 -17.42 51.71 6.92
N SER A 165 -16.32 52.10 7.58
CA SER A 165 -16.35 52.62 8.96
C SER A 165 -16.54 54.15 9.06
N GLY A 166 -16.69 54.85 7.93
CA GLY A 166 -16.83 56.30 7.87
C GLY A 166 -18.26 56.83 7.67
N GLN A 167 -19.26 55.96 7.46
CA GLN A 167 -20.58 56.38 6.98
C GLN A 167 -21.72 55.78 7.80
N THR A 168 -21.66 55.92 9.13
CA THR A 168 -22.82 55.73 10.03
C THR A 168 -22.72 56.63 11.28
N ARG A 169 -22.25 57.87 11.09
CA ARG A 169 -22.19 58.90 12.16
C ARG A 169 -22.72 60.25 11.67
N ALA A 170 -23.86 60.24 10.97
CA ALA A 170 -24.59 61.44 10.58
C ALA A 170 -26.07 61.13 10.28
N ALA A 171 -26.83 60.68 11.28
CA ALA A 171 -28.30 60.80 11.33
C ALA A 171 -28.84 60.10 12.60
N ASN A 172 -28.78 60.77 13.75
CA ASN A 172 -29.92 60.93 14.69
C ASN A 172 -29.45 61.68 15.94
N GLU A 173 -29.36 63.00 15.83
CA GLU A 173 -29.62 63.89 16.96
C GLU A 173 -31.08 64.35 16.81
N VAL A 174 -31.91 64.05 17.81
CA VAL A 174 -33.09 64.75 18.37
C VAL A 174 -33.72 63.65 19.23
N GLY A 175 -33.61 63.64 20.55
CA GLY A 175 -34.12 64.66 21.47
C GLY A 175 -35.18 63.97 22.36
N PRO A 176 -35.25 64.27 23.66
CA PRO A 176 -35.57 63.30 24.71
C PRO A 176 -37.04 63.33 25.11
N ASP A 177 -37.53 62.26 25.76
CA ASP A 177 -38.59 62.44 26.74
C ASP A 177 -38.48 61.50 27.94
N HIS A 178 -38.64 62.12 29.10
CA HIS A 178 -38.73 61.57 30.43
C HIS A 178 -40.01 60.75 30.62
N ALA A 179 -39.93 59.70 31.44
CA ALA A 179 -40.87 59.31 32.50
C ALA A 179 -40.60 57.84 32.85
N ALA A 180 -40.24 57.54 34.11
CA ALA A 180 -41.16 57.03 35.14
C ALA A 180 -41.72 55.63 34.75
N ALA A 181 -41.72 54.60 35.58
CA ALA A 181 -41.87 54.50 37.02
C ALA A 181 -41.68 53.02 37.41
N GLU A 182 -41.49 52.76 38.71
CA GLU A 182 -42.07 51.65 39.50
C GLU A 182 -41.92 50.21 38.99
N GLY A 183 -41.44 49.24 39.75
CA GLY A 183 -41.77 48.83 41.12
C GLY A 183 -41.51 47.31 41.14
N ALA A 184 -40.75 46.78 42.10
CA ALA A 184 -41.24 46.22 43.36
C ALA A 184 -42.21 45.03 43.21
N SER A 185 -41.78 43.90 43.80
CA SER A 185 -42.51 42.72 44.32
C SER A 185 -41.97 41.39 43.78
N ASP A 186 -41.28 40.62 44.62
CA ASP A 186 -41.84 39.62 45.55
C ASP A 186 -42.50 38.45 44.81
N VAL A 187 -41.79 37.31 44.76
CA VAL A 187 -42.22 35.98 45.28
C VAL A 187 -40.98 35.19 45.67
#